data_AF-T0TXH1-F1
#
_entry.id   AF-T0TXH1-F1
#
_cell.length_a   1.000
_cell.length_b   1.000
_cell.length_c   1.000
_cell.angle_alpha   90.00
_cell.angle_beta   90.00
_cell.angle_gamma   90.00
#
_symmetry.space_group_name_H-M   'P 1'
#
loop_
_entity.id
_entity.type
_entity.pdbx_description
1 polymer ?
#
loop_
_entity_poly.entity_id
_entity_poly.type
_entity_poly.pdbx_seq_one_letter_code
_entity_poly.pdbx_strand_id
1 'polypeptide(L)'
;MNEIKCPNCGEVFTVNESQYSELLSQVRTAEFDKEIHERIRQELALAEQKALNEQQEKLAKKDQEIAQLQNQIQQFDTEKELAKKEVEQTASQSLLEKEKKFRHWRISWPPCAWSMKTNCKRRFLT
;
A
#
# COMPACT_ATOMS: atom_id res chain seq x y z
N MET A 1 -33.61 19.35 53.54
CA MET A 1 -33.99 19.02 54.94
C MET A 1 -35.29 18.22 54.91
N ASN A 2 -35.19 16.90 54.92
CA ASN A 2 -36.34 16.00 54.87
C ASN A 2 -36.48 15.31 56.24
N GLU A 3 -37.61 15.53 56.91
CA GLU A 3 -37.91 14.93 58.20
C GLU A 3 -38.65 13.61 57.99
N ILE A 4 -38.11 12.52 58.56
CA ILE A 4 -38.72 11.19 58.48
C ILE A 4 -39.25 10.84 59.87
N LYS A 5 -40.57 10.60 59.96
CA LYS A 5 -41.22 10.21 61.22
C LYS A 5 -41.33 8.68 61.31
N CYS A 6 -40.87 8.11 62.41
CA CYS A 6 -41.03 6.68 62.65
C CYS A 6 -42.47 6.35 63.04
N PRO A 7 -43.17 5.45 62.33
CA PRO A 7 -44.56 5.12 62.62
C PRO A 7 -44.75 4.31 63.92
N ASN A 8 -43.68 3.81 64.55
CA ASN A 8 -43.77 2.95 65.74
C ASN A 8 -43.54 3.68 67.07
N CYS A 9 -42.75 4.76 67.09
CA CYS A 9 -42.48 5.54 68.31
C CYS A 9 -42.70 7.05 68.15
N GLY A 10 -43.02 7.53 66.94
CA GLY A 10 -43.32 8.94 66.68
C GLY A 10 -42.11 9.88 66.69
N GLU A 11 -40.90 9.37 66.93
CA GLU A 11 -39.68 10.17 66.87
C GLU A 11 -39.41 10.65 65.44
N VAL A 12 -39.08 11.94 65.35
CA VAL A 12 -38.77 12.64 64.11
C VAL A 12 -37.26 12.60 63.94
N PHE A 13 -36.78 11.81 62.99
CA PHE A 13 -35.37 11.76 62.65
C PHE A 13 -35.11 12.79 61.55
N THR A 14 -34.32 13.80 61.88
CA THR A 14 -33.72 14.71 60.89
C THR A 14 -32.53 13.99 60.25
N VAL A 15 -32.68 13.53 59.01
CA VAL A 15 -31.54 12.99 58.25
C VAL A 15 -30.61 14.17 57.96
N ASN A 16 -29.51 14.24 58.70
CA ASN A 16 -28.49 15.27 58.54
C ASN A 16 -27.66 14.93 57.29
N GLU A 17 -27.69 15.80 56.29
CA GLU A 17 -26.88 15.67 55.06
C GLU A 17 -25.38 15.50 55.37
N SER A 18 -24.92 15.94 56.54
CA SER A 18 -23.55 15.73 57.04
C SER A 18 -23.21 14.25 57.28
N GLN A 19 -24.12 13.45 57.85
CA GLN A 19 -23.89 12.02 58.11
C GLN A 19 -23.88 11.21 56.79
N TYR A 20 -24.69 11.64 55.82
CA TYR A 20 -24.66 11.08 54.47
C TYR A 20 -23.36 11.41 53.74
N SER A 21 -22.83 12.62 53.95
CA SER A 21 -21.54 13.06 53.40
C SER A 21 -20.35 12.30 53.99
N GLU A 22 -20.39 11.99 55.29
CA GLU A 22 -19.39 11.14 55.96
C GLU A 22 -19.40 9.71 55.42
N LEU A 23 -20.57 9.10 55.20
CA LEU A 23 -20.69 7.79 54.57
C LEU A 23 -20.15 7.78 53.12
N LEU A 24 -20.41 8.83 52.34
CA LEU A 24 -19.84 8.98 50.99
C LEU A 24 -18.31 9.11 51.00
N SER A 25 -17.75 9.78 52.02
CA SER A 25 -16.29 9.91 52.18
C SER A 25 -15.60 8.58 52.50
N GLN A 26 -16.30 7.65 53.17
CA GLN A 26 -15.81 6.29 53.44
C GLN A 26 -15.84 5.38 52.21
N VAL A 27 -16.71 5.64 51.23
CA VAL A 27 -16.75 4.88 49.97
C VAL A 27 -15.68 5.37 48.98
N ARG A 28 -15.26 6.64 49.08
CA ARG A 28 -14.11 7.19 48.35
C ARG A 28 -12.82 7.11 49.17
N THR A 29 -12.41 5.89 49.46
CA THR A 29 -11.12 5.63 50.11
C THR A 29 -9.97 5.61 49.10
N ALA A 30 -8.77 5.93 49.58
CA ALA A 30 -7.55 5.89 48.76
C ALA A 30 -7.27 4.51 48.13
N GLU A 31 -7.86 3.43 48.65
CA GLU A 31 -7.76 2.08 48.08
C GLU A 31 -8.64 1.94 46.83
N PHE A 32 -9.84 2.50 46.84
CA PHE A 32 -10.72 2.54 45.67
C PHE A 32 -10.09 3.37 44.54
N ASP A 33 -9.53 4.54 44.85
CA ASP A 33 -8.83 5.37 43.86
C ASP A 33 -7.62 4.65 43.25
N LYS A 34 -6.87 3.88 44.06
CA LYS A 34 -5.77 3.05 43.59
C LYS A 34 -6.26 1.94 42.65
N GLU A 35 -7.33 1.24 42.99
CA GLU A 35 -7.90 0.19 42.14
C GLU A 35 -8.40 0.76 40.81
N ILE A 36 -9.10 1.90 40.84
CA ILE A 36 -9.54 2.62 39.65
C ILE A 36 -8.34 3.01 38.77
N HIS A 37 -7.28 3.56 39.35
CA HIS A 37 -6.09 3.95 38.60
C HIS A 37 -5.36 2.74 37.99
N GLU A 38 -5.32 1.62 38.71
CA GLU A 38 -4.71 0.40 38.22
C GLU A 38 -5.51 -0.19 37.05
N ARG A 39 -6.84 -0.21 37.15
CA ARG A 39 -7.73 -0.62 36.04
C ARG A 39 -7.57 0.28 34.82
N ILE A 40 -7.53 1.60 35.01
CA ILE A 40 -7.32 2.56 33.92
C ILE A 40 -5.96 2.31 33.25
N ARG A 41 -4.89 2.08 34.02
CA ARG A 41 -3.56 1.76 33.45
C ARG A 41 -3.58 0.46 32.66
N GLN A 42 -4.24 -0.58 33.17
CA GLN A 42 -4.38 -1.85 32.46
C GLN A 42 -5.16 -1.70 31.16
N GLU A 43 -6.28 -0.96 31.17
CA GLU A 43 -7.07 -0.70 29.97
C GLU A 43 -6.30 0.12 28.94
N LEU A 44 -5.54 1.12 29.36
CA LEU A 44 -4.68 1.90 28.48
C LEU A 44 -3.58 1.04 27.84
N ALA A 45 -2.89 0.23 28.63
CA ALA A 45 -1.86 -0.67 28.12
C ALA A 45 -2.43 -1.68 27.10
N LEU A 46 -3.62 -2.23 27.37
CA LEU A 46 -4.32 -3.11 26.43
C LEU A 46 -4.76 -2.39 25.16
N ALA A 47 -5.24 -1.14 25.27
CA ALA A 47 -5.63 -0.33 24.13
C ALA A 47 -4.42 0.03 23.25
N GLU A 48 -3.30 0.42 23.86
CA GLU A 48 -2.04 0.68 23.17
C GLU A 48 -1.53 -0.57 22.45
N GLN A 49 -1.54 -1.72 23.13
CA GLN A 49 -1.12 -2.99 22.53
C GLN A 49 -2.01 -3.37 21.33
N LYS A 50 -3.33 -3.21 21.45
CA LYS A 50 -4.26 -3.44 20.32
C LYS A 50 -3.98 -2.50 19.16
N ALA A 51 -3.79 -1.21 19.44
CA ALA A 51 -3.47 -0.23 18.41
C ALA A 51 -2.15 -0.55 17.69
N LEU A 52 -1.11 -0.99 18.44
CA LEU A 52 0.16 -1.44 17.86
C LEU A 52 -0.02 -2.68 16.99
N ASN A 53 -0.79 -3.67 17.44
CA ASN A 53 -1.07 -4.88 16.65
C ASN A 53 -1.82 -4.53 15.35
N GLU A 54 -2.86 -3.69 15.42
CA GLU A 54 -3.58 -3.23 14.23
C GLU A 54 -2.68 -2.45 13.26
N GLN A 55 -1.76 -1.64 13.79
CA GLN A 55 -0.76 -0.95 12.97
C GLN A 55 0.19 -1.93 12.31
N GLN A 56 0.70 -2.92 13.04
CA GLN A 56 1.58 -3.96 12.49
C GLN A 56 0.88 -4.78 11.41
N GLU A 57 -0.39 -5.14 11.59
CA GLU A 57 -1.17 -5.82 10.55
C GLU A 57 -1.34 -4.97 9.30
N LYS A 58 -1.61 -3.66 9.46
CA LYS A 58 -1.72 -2.73 8.33
C LYS A 58 -0.38 -2.57 7.61
N LEU A 59 0.73 -2.52 8.34
CA LEU A 59 2.08 -2.47 7.76
C LEU A 59 2.39 -3.75 6.99
N ALA A 60 2.13 -4.92 7.59
CA ALA A 60 2.34 -6.21 6.92
C ALA A 60 1.53 -6.35 5.63
N LYS A 61 0.28 -5.87 5.61
CA LYS A 61 -0.54 -5.84 4.38
C LYS A 61 0.09 -4.92 3.31
N LYS A 62 0.53 -3.73 3.69
CA LYS A 62 1.21 -2.80 2.78
C LYS A 62 2.51 -3.37 2.25
N ASP A 63 3.31 -4.02 3.08
CA ASP A 63 4.56 -4.65 2.65
C ASP A 63 4.30 -5.80 1.66
N GLN A 64 3.23 -6.57 1.87
CA GLN A 64 2.79 -7.58 0.92
C GLN A 64 2.35 -6.98 -0.41
N GLU A 65 1.56 -5.90 -0.39
CA GLU A 65 1.16 -5.17 -1.60
C GLU A 65 2.37 -4.58 -2.34
N ILE A 66 3.33 -4.01 -1.61
CA ILE A 66 4.58 -3.49 -2.18
C ILE A 66 5.36 -4.60 -2.88
N ALA A 67 5.53 -5.76 -2.23
CA ALA A 67 6.22 -6.90 -2.83
C ALA A 67 5.50 -7.42 -4.08
N GLN A 68 4.17 -7.46 -4.07
CA GLN A 68 3.38 -7.84 -5.24
C GLN A 68 3.56 -6.87 -6.40
N LEU A 69 3.48 -5.56 -6.14
CA LEU A 69 3.66 -4.53 -7.15
C LEU A 69 5.09 -4.54 -7.70
N GLN A 70 6.10 -4.72 -6.86
CA GLN A 70 7.50 -4.86 -7.30
C GLN A 70 7.69 -6.06 -8.22
N ASN A 71 7.10 -7.21 -7.89
CA ASN A 71 7.14 -8.39 -8.75
C ASN A 71 6.46 -8.15 -10.09
N GLN A 72 5.30 -7.48 -10.10
CA GLN A 72 4.62 -7.10 -11.35
C GLN A 72 5.49 -6.18 -12.20
N ILE A 73 6.10 -5.16 -11.60
CA ILE A 73 6.99 -4.23 -12.32
C ILE A 73 8.18 -5.00 -12.92
N GLN A 74 8.82 -5.87 -12.16
CA GLN A 74 9.92 -6.69 -12.66
C GLN A 74 9.48 -7.59 -13.83
N GLN A 75 8.30 -8.22 -13.73
CA GLN A 75 7.74 -9.01 -14.83
C GLN A 75 7.54 -8.14 -16.07
N PHE A 76 6.86 -7.00 -15.95
CA PHE A 76 6.65 -6.07 -17.06
C PHE A 76 7.95 -5.56 -17.68
N ASP A 77 8.97 -5.25 -16.88
CA ASP A 77 10.27 -4.83 -17.38
C ASP A 77 10.95 -5.97 -18.15
N THR A 78 10.91 -7.20 -17.64
CA THR A 78 11.47 -8.36 -18.36
C THR A 78 10.74 -8.64 -19.67
N GLU A 79 9.40 -8.57 -19.68
CA GLU A 79 8.59 -8.76 -20.89
C GLU A 79 8.88 -7.68 -21.93
N LYS A 80 9.02 -6.42 -21.49
CA LYS A 80 9.36 -5.31 -22.36
C LYS A 80 10.75 -5.45 -22.97
N GLU A 81 11.74 -5.87 -22.17
CA GLU A 81 13.10 -6.11 -22.67
C GLU A 81 13.14 -7.31 -23.63
N LEU A 82 12.36 -8.37 -23.39
CA LEU A 82 12.22 -9.48 -24.33
C LEU A 82 11.57 -9.01 -25.65
N ALA A 83 10.45 -8.28 -25.57
CA ALA A 83 9.78 -7.76 -26.77
C ALA A 83 10.68 -6.85 -27.60
N LYS A 84 11.48 -5.98 -26.96
CA LYS A 84 12.49 -5.16 -27.67
C LYS A 84 13.52 -6.03 -28.37
N LYS A 85 14.09 -7.02 -27.67
CA LYS A 85 15.09 -7.92 -28.26
C LYS A 85 14.53 -8.71 -29.42
N GLU A 86 13.29 -9.18 -29.33
CA GLU A 86 12.62 -9.88 -30.43
C GLU A 86 12.41 -8.96 -31.65
N VAL A 87 11.98 -7.72 -31.43
CA VAL A 87 11.83 -6.73 -32.51
C VAL A 87 13.19 -6.39 -33.15
N GLU A 88 14.23 -6.21 -32.35
CA GLU A 88 15.58 -5.94 -32.85
C GLU A 88 16.16 -7.14 -33.62
N GLN A 89 15.95 -8.36 -33.12
CA GLN A 89 16.38 -9.60 -33.78
C GLN A 89 15.64 -9.82 -35.10
N THR A 90 14.32 -9.66 -35.12
CA THR A 90 13.54 -9.80 -36.36
C THR A 90 13.91 -8.71 -37.38
N ALA A 91 14.09 -7.46 -36.93
CA ALA A 91 14.56 -6.37 -37.79
C ALA A 91 15.95 -6.67 -38.37
N SER A 92 16.92 -7.08 -37.55
CA SER A 92 18.27 -7.40 -38.01
C SER A 92 18.31 -8.59 -38.97
N GLN A 93 17.55 -9.65 -38.72
CA GLN A 93 17.38 -10.77 -39.66
C GLN A 93 16.80 -10.31 -41.00
N SER A 94 15.76 -9.47 -40.97
CA SER A 94 15.16 -8.94 -42.19
C SER A 94 16.14 -8.08 -43.01
N LEU A 95 17.01 -7.32 -42.34
CA LEU A 95 18.06 -6.54 -42.99
C LEU A 95 19.10 -7.45 -43.63
N LEU A 96 19.56 -8.48 -42.92
CA LEU A 96 20.51 -9.47 -43.45
C LEU A 96 19.94 -10.21 -44.68
N GLU A 97 18.66 -10.57 -44.67
CA GLU A 97 18.01 -11.17 -45.83
C GLU A 97 17.94 -10.21 -47.01
N LYS A 98 17.55 -8.95 -46.77
CA LYS A 98 17.54 -7.91 -47.80
C LYS A 98 18.93 -7.70 -48.37
N GLU A 99 19.97 -7.63 -47.54
CA GLU A 99 21.35 -7.52 -47.97
C GLU A 99 21.81 -8.71 -48.81
N LYS A 100 21.48 -9.95 -48.41
CA LYS A 100 21.77 -11.16 -49.21
C LYS A 100 21.09 -11.08 -50.57
N LYS A 101 19.81 -10.67 -50.63
CA LYS A 101 19.08 -10.45 -51.89
C LYS A 101 19.76 -9.37 -52.74
N PHE A 102 20.15 -8.24 -52.15
CA PHE A 102 20.89 -7.18 -52.85
C PHE A 102 22.24 -7.67 -53.38
N ARG A 103 23.01 -8.43 -52.58
CA ARG A 103 24.28 -9.04 -53.03
C ARG A 103 24.06 -10.00 -54.19
N HIS A 104 23.06 -10.87 -54.08
CA HIS A 104 22.69 -11.79 -55.16
C HIS A 104 22.30 -11.04 -56.44
N TRP A 105 21.45 -10.01 -56.35
CA TRP A 105 21.08 -9.18 -57.49
C TRP A 105 22.29 -8.46 -58.10
N ARG A 106 23.21 -7.95 -57.27
CA ARG A 106 24.43 -7.31 -57.73
C ARG A 106 25.34 -8.26 -58.53
N ILE A 107 25.44 -9.52 -58.10
CA ILE A 107 26.23 -10.55 -58.80
C ILE A 107 25.50 -10.99 -60.08
N SER A 108 24.18 -11.15 -60.03
CA SER A 108 23.38 -11.62 -61.16
C SER A 108 23.21 -10.60 -62.27
N TRP A 109 23.41 -9.31 -62.00
CA TRP A 109 23.29 -8.26 -63.01
C TRP A 109 24.66 -7.85 -63.56
N PRO A 110 24.88 -7.91 -64.89
CA PRO A 110 26.13 -7.46 -65.48
C PRO A 110 26.32 -5.93 -65.27
N PRO A 111 27.57 -5.44 -65.10
CA PRO A 111 27.86 -4.03 -64.82
C PRO A 111 27.21 -3.04 -65.82
N CYS A 112 27.06 -3.46 -67.09
CA CYS A 112 26.43 -2.67 -68.14
C CYS A 112 24.93 -2.38 -67.89
N ALA A 113 24.20 -3.30 -67.24
CA ALA A 113 22.76 -3.12 -66.95
C ALA A 113 22.52 -2.12 -65.81
N TRP A 114 23.44 -2.04 -64.84
CA TRP A 114 23.39 -1.04 -63.77
C TRP A 114 23.73 0.36 -64.29
N SER A 115 24.73 0.48 -65.17
CA SER A 115 25.11 1.73 -65.84
C SER A 115 24.00 2.30 -66.73
N MET A 116 23.23 1.44 -67.42
CA MET A 116 22.06 1.88 -68.19
C MET A 116 20.90 2.37 -67.30
N LYS A 117 20.58 1.70 -66.18
CA LYS A 117 19.50 2.14 -65.28
C LYS A 117 19.81 3.45 -64.56
N THR A 118 21.06 3.68 -64.14
CA THR A 118 21.47 4.93 -63.51
C THR A 118 21.50 6.10 -64.49
N ASN A 119 21.97 5.89 -65.73
CA ASN A 119 21.89 6.90 -66.80
C ASN A 119 20.44 7.22 -67.20
N CYS A 120 19.56 6.22 -67.27
CA CYS A 120 18.15 6.43 -67.61
C CYS A 120 17.41 7.23 -66.51
N LYS A 121 17.70 6.97 -65.23
CA LYS A 121 17.12 7.74 -64.11
C LYS A 121 17.68 9.17 -64.03
N ARG A 122 18.95 9.38 -64.40
CA ARG A 122 19.57 10.71 -64.48
C ARG A 122 19.06 11.54 -65.67
N ARG A 123 18.65 10.91 -66.77
CA ARG A 123 18.06 11.56 -67.95
C ARG A 123 16.57 11.93 -67.81
N PHE A 124 15.88 11.40 -66.79
CA PHE A 124 14.47 11.71 -66.49
C PHE A 124 14.31 12.79 -65.39
N LEU A 125 15.40 13.20 -64.73
CA LEU A 125 15.43 14.20 -63.65
C LEU A 125 16.05 15.54 -64.12
N THR A 126 16.31 15.68 -65.42
CA THR A 126 16.66 16.90 -66.15
C THR A 126 15.57 17.16 -67.18
#